data_AF-A0A6G4RAR5-F1
#
_entry.id   AF-A0A6G4RAR5-F1
#
_cell.length_a   1.000
_cell.length_b   1.000
_cell.length_c   1.000
_cell.angle_alpha   90.00
_cell.angle_beta   90.00
_cell.angle_gamma   90.00
#
_symmetry.space_group_name_H-M   'P 1'
#
loop_
_entity.id
_entity.type
_entity.pdbx_description
1 polymer ?
#
loop_
_entity_poly.entity_id
_entity_poly.type
_entity_poly.pdbx_seq_one_letter_code
_entity_poly.pdbx_strand_id
1 'polypeptide(L)' 'MFELGQVLRIGRNLAVYTVGVGLLVVAALGLADAIELEALVAAPLFVVGLALVFVVHEFFNGPV' A
#
# COMPACT_ATOMS: atom_id res chain seq x y z
N MET A 1 -17.85 -24.74 -2.94
CA MET A 1 -18.27 -24.33 -1.57
C MET A 1 -17.19 -23.40 -1.07
N PHE A 2 -17.45 -22.11 -0.95
CA PHE A 2 -16.48 -21.19 -0.32
C PHE A 2 -16.42 -21.55 1.16
N GLU A 3 -15.29 -22.07 1.63
CA GLU A 3 -15.10 -22.33 3.04
C GLU A 3 -15.10 -20.98 3.77
N LEU A 4 -15.97 -20.83 4.78
CA LEU A 4 -16.08 -19.61 5.59
C LEU A 4 -14.70 -19.16 6.12
N GLY A 5 -13.82 -20.14 6.43
CA GLY A 5 -12.45 -19.89 6.85
C GLY A 5 -11.54 -19.26 5.78
N GLN A 6 -11.77 -19.53 4.48
CA GLN A 6 -11.03 -18.90 3.38
C GLN A 6 -11.43 -17.43 3.24
N VAL A 7 -12.73 -17.12 3.32
CA VAL A 7 -13.25 -15.74 3.23
C VAL A 7 -12.73 -14.88 4.39
N LEU A 8 -12.73 -15.41 5.62
CA LEU A 8 -12.20 -14.71 6.79
C LEU A 8 -10.70 -14.44 6.69
N ARG A 9 -9.92 -15.38 6.12
CA ARG A 9 -8.48 -15.20 5.90
C ARG A 9 -8.19 -14.06 4.93
N ILE A 10 -8.86 -14.08 3.77
CA ILE A 10 -8.72 -13.06 2.71
C ILE A 10 -9.15 -11.70 3.26
N GLY A 11 -10.29 -11.63 3.94
CA GLY A 11 -10.78 -10.38 4.53
C GLY A 11 -9.81 -9.78 5.55
N ARG A 12 -9.21 -10.61 6.41
CA ARG A 12 -8.20 -10.17 7.37
C ARG A 12 -6.94 -9.67 6.67
N ASN A 13 -6.44 -10.39 5.67
CA ASN A 13 -5.23 -10.00 4.96
C ASN A 13 -5.43 -8.67 4.22
N LEU A 14 -6.57 -8.50 3.52
CA LEU A 14 -6.97 -7.23 2.91
C LEU A 14 -7.03 -6.08 3.91
N ALA A 15 -7.62 -6.31 5.09
CA ALA A 15 -7.71 -5.28 6.12
C ALA A 15 -6.31 -4.87 6.62
N VAL A 16 -5.44 -5.84 6.94
CA VAL A 16 -4.07 -5.56 7.40
C VAL A 16 -3.28 -4.83 6.31
N TYR A 17 -3.38 -5.25 5.05
CA TYR A 17 -2.72 -4.59 3.94
C TYR A 17 -3.21 -3.16 3.74
N THR A 18 -4.53 -2.95 3.76
CA THR A 18 -5.13 -1.63 3.59
C THR A 18 -4.67 -0.68 4.69
N VAL A 19 -4.59 -1.15 5.93
CA VAL A 19 -4.08 -0.36 7.06
C VAL A 19 -2.60 -0.04 6.87
N GLY A 20 -1.76 -1.04 6.56
CA GLY A 20 -0.32 -0.84 6.37
C GLY A 20 0.00 0.13 5.24
N VAL A 21 -0.62 -0.07 4.07
CA VAL A 21 -0.47 0.83 2.91
C VAL A 21 -1.03 2.22 3.24
N GLY A 22 -2.19 2.31 3.90
CA GLY A 22 -2.78 3.59 4.31
C GLY A 22 -1.86 4.40 5.22
N LEU A 23 -1.23 3.76 6.21
CA LEU A 23 -0.25 4.41 7.08
C LEU A 23 0.97 4.92 6.31
N LEU A 24 1.48 4.13 5.35
CA LEU A 24 2.58 4.55 4.49
C LEU A 24 2.22 5.76 3.62
N VAL A 25 1.00 5.77 3.07
CA VAL A 25 0.48 6.90 2.28
C VAL A 25 0.42 8.17 3.15
N VAL A 26 -0.15 8.09 4.35
CA VAL A 26 -0.24 9.23 5.26
C VAL A 26 1.16 9.74 5.64
N ALA A 27 2.09 8.84 5.96
CA ALA A 27 3.46 9.20 6.27
C ALA A 27 4.18 9.87 5.09
N ALA A 28 4.01 9.34 3.87
CA ALA A 28 4.61 9.91 2.67
C ALA A 28 4.07 11.30 2.35
N LEU A 29 2.76 11.50 2.47
CA LEU A 29 2.14 12.82 2.26
C LEU A 29 2.59 13.83 3.33
N GLY A 30 2.62 13.42 4.60
CA GLY A 30 3.12 14.27 5.68
C GLY A 30 4.59 14.63 5.52
N LEU A 31 5.43 13.69 5.06
CA LEU A 31 6.83 13.96 4.76
C LEU A 31 6.98 14.92 3.58
N ALA A 32 6.21 14.71 2.50
CA ALA A 32 6.24 15.58 1.32
C ALA A 32 5.87 17.03 1.68
N ASP A 33 4.85 17.20 2.51
CA ASP A 33 4.45 18.50 3.06
C ASP A 33 5.55 19.12 3.95
N ALA A 34 6.14 18.32 4.85
CA ALA A 34 7.18 18.77 5.77
C ALA A 34 8.48 19.24 5.08
N ILE A 35 8.77 18.75 3.87
CA ILE A 35 9.93 19.19 3.07
C ILE A 35 9.54 20.16 1.95
N GLU A 36 8.28 20.65 1.94
CA GLU A 36 7.74 21.54 0.92
C GLU A 36 7.95 21.01 -0.51
N LEU A 37 7.79 19.68 -0.69
CA LEU A 37 8.01 19.05 -1.98
C LEU A 37 6.96 19.51 -2.98
N GLU A 38 7.40 20.00 -4.13
CA GLU A 38 6.52 20.43 -5.20
C GLU A 38 5.57 19.31 -5.63
N ALA A 39 4.27 19.60 -5.73
CA ALA A 39 3.24 18.62 -6.11
C ALA A 39 3.53 17.93 -7.45
N LEU A 40 4.14 18.65 -8.40
CA LEU A 40 4.50 18.13 -9.72
C LEU A 40 5.59 17.03 -9.64
N VAL A 41 6.41 17.05 -8.59
CA VAL A 41 7.44 16.04 -8.28
C VAL A 41 6.90 14.98 -7.33
N ALA A 42 6.09 15.38 -6.35
CA ALA A 42 5.50 14.47 -5.36
C ALA A 42 4.55 13.45 -6.01
N ALA A 43 3.70 13.88 -6.95
CA ALA A 43 2.74 13.02 -7.62
C ALA A 43 3.40 11.82 -8.36
N PRO A 44 4.38 12.01 -9.26
CA PRO A 44 5.04 10.88 -9.90
C PRO A 44 5.82 10.00 -8.91
N LEU A 45 6.47 10.57 -7.89
CA LEU A 45 7.17 9.79 -6.87
C LEU A 45 6.21 8.90 -6.07
N PHE A 46 5.03 9.42 -5.73
CA PHE A 46 3.99 8.67 -5.05
C PHE A 46 3.50 7.50 -5.90
N VAL A 47 3.23 7.74 -7.19
CA VAL A 47 2.82 6.68 -8.13
C VAL A 47 3.91 5.62 -8.29
N VAL A 48 5.18 6.03 -8.42
CA VAL A 48 6.31 5.10 -8.50
C VAL A 48 6.44 4.27 -7.22
N GLY A 49 6.27 4.88 -6.05
CA GLY A 49 6.27 4.19 -4.76
C GLY A 49 5.15 3.15 -4.67
N LEU A 50 3.93 3.49 -5.08
CA LEU A 50 2.81 2.54 -5.14
C LEU A 50 3.08 1.40 -6.12
N ALA A 51 3.60 1.70 -7.31
CA ALA A 51 3.99 0.68 -8.28
C ALA A 51 5.04 -0.27 -7.72
N LEU A 52 6.02 0.26 -6.97
CA LEU A 52 7.03 -0.56 -6.27
C LEU A 52 6.40 -1.49 -5.22
N VAL A 53 5.41 -1.03 -4.45
CA VAL A 53 4.69 -1.89 -3.50
C VAL A 53 4.04 -3.06 -4.23
N PHE A 54 3.39 -2.83 -5.37
CA PHE A 54 2.80 -3.91 -6.18
C PHE A 54 3.86 -4.87 -6.72
N VAL A 55 4.98 -4.35 -7.25
CA VAL A 55 6.08 -5.17 -7.78
C VAL A 55 6.67 -6.04 -6.68
N VAL A 56 6.94 -5.48 -5.50
CA VAL A 56 7.47 -6.23 -4.34
C VAL A 56 6.47 -7.28 -3.89
N HIS A 57 5.17 -6.94 -3.81
CA HIS A 57 4.13 -7.91 -3.46
C HIS A 57 4.14 -9.12 -4.39
N GLU A 58 4.16 -8.88 -5.70
CA GLU A 58 4.18 -9.95 -6.71
C GLU A 58 5.47 -10.78 -6.63
N PHE A 59 6.62 -10.12 -6.54
CA PHE A 59 7.92 -10.78 -6.55
C PHE A 59 8.13 -11.70 -5.34
N PHE A 60 7.58 -11.33 -4.18
CA PHE A 60 7.71 -12.11 -2.94
C PHE A 60 6.55 -13.07 -2.69
N ASN A 61 5.63 -13.27 -3.64
CA ASN A 61 4.39 -14.03 -3.44
C ASN A 61 3.68 -13.59 -2.14
N GLY A 62 3.47 -12.28 -2.01
CA GLY A 62 2.83 -11.68 -0.83
C GLY A 62 1.53 -12.42 -0.46
N PRO A 63 1.24 -12.59 0.84
CA PRO A 63 0.07 -13.35 1.27
C PRO A 63 -1.23 -12.65 0.83
N VAL A 64 -2.04 -13.34 0.02
CA VAL A 64 -3.44 -13.01 -0.31
C VAL A 64 -4.38 -13.49 0.78
#